data_AF-A0A8T6EB75-F1
#
_entry.id   AF-A0A8T6EB75-F1
#
_cell.length_a   1.000
_cell.length_b   1.000
_cell.length_c   1.000
_cell.angle_alpha   90.00
_cell.angle_beta   90.00
_cell.angle_gamma   90.00
#
_symmetry.space_group_name_H-M   'P 1'
#
loop_
_entity.id
_entity.type
_entity.pdbx_description
1 polymer ?
#
loop_
_entity_poly.entity_id
_entity_poly.type
_entity_poly.pdbx_seq_one_letter_code
_entity_poly.pdbx_strand_id
1 'polypeptide(L)' 'MQRVIHQRVTVLPGGRVEFVSPELAPGQQVDVVVLHESAAEGPDIMEILNGGPDQRLFQTAEEVREYLDHEKASWDL' A
#
# COMPACT_ATOMS: atom_id res chain seq x y z
N MET A 1 -7.03 1.61 36.75
CA MET A 1 -7.15 2.39 35.50
C MET A 1 -5.98 2.02 34.61
N GLN A 2 -6.23 1.64 33.36
CA GLN A 2 -5.19 1.32 32.38
C GLN A 2 -4.96 2.57 31.52
N ARG A 3 -3.71 2.98 31.37
CA ARG A 3 -3.31 4.13 30.53
C ARG A 3 -2.67 3.59 29.27
N VAL A 4 -3.19 4.00 28.11
CA VAL A 4 -2.70 3.55 26.80
C VAL A 4 -1.77 4.61 26.25
N ILE A 5 -0.56 4.19 25.87
CA ILE A 5 0.42 5.04 25.18
C ILE A 5 0.38 4.64 23.72
N HIS A 6 -0.05 5.56 22.85
CA HIS A 6 -0.02 5.38 21.40
C HIS A 6 1.10 6.25 20.81
N GLN A 7 2.13 5.61 20.25
CA GLN A 7 3.25 6.29 19.63
C GLN A 7 3.58 5.62 18.30
N ARG A 8 3.75 6.42 17.25
CA ARG A 8 4.22 5.93 15.96
C ARG A 8 5.74 5.86 15.99
N VAL A 9 6.27 4.71 15.60
CA VAL A 9 7.71 4.40 15.65
C VAL A 9 8.13 3.77 14.32
N THR A 10 9.37 4.03 13.91
CA THR A 10 9.94 3.45 12.70
C THR A 10 10.60 2.11 13.04
N VAL A 11 10.35 1.10 12.21
CA VAL A 11 11.03 -0.18 12.33
C VAL A 11 12.49 -0.02 11.91
N LEU A 12 13.40 -0.30 12.83
CA LEU A 12 14.84 -0.28 12.64
C LEU A 12 15.32 -1.57 11.95
N PRO A 13 16.56 -1.61 11.42
CA PRO A 13 17.13 -2.81 10.81
C PRO A 13 17.01 -4.05 11.71
N GLY A 14 16.69 -5.18 11.09
CA GLY A 14 16.43 -6.43 11.81
C GLY A 14 15.06 -6.50 12.49
N GLY A 15 14.10 -5.65 12.10
CA GLY A 15 12.73 -5.68 12.62
C GLY A 15 12.60 -5.13 14.05
N ARG A 16 13.60 -4.37 14.50
CA ARG A 16 13.62 -3.83 15.86
C ARG A 16 12.72 -2.61 15.98
N VAL A 17 11.98 -2.53 17.07
CA VAL A 17 11.16 -1.35 17.42
C VAL A 17 11.65 -0.82 18.76
N GLU A 18 11.89 0.48 18.84
CA GLU A 18 12.29 1.17 20.07
C GLU A 18 11.25 2.25 20.38
N PHE A 19 10.81 2.30 21.64
CA PHE A 19 9.87 3.32 22.12
C PHE A 19 10.36 3.83 23.48
N VAL A 20 10.21 5.13 23.72
CA VAL A 20 10.59 5.78 24.96
C VAL A 20 9.43 6.67 25.40
N SER A 21 8.99 6.48 26.64
CA SER A 21 7.92 7.28 27.24
C SER A 21 8.29 7.70 28.67
N PRO A 22 8.16 8.99 29.02
CA PRO A 22 8.38 9.44 30.39
C PRO A 22 7.34 8.91 31.38
N GLU A 23 6.25 8.31 30.88
CA GLU A 23 5.18 7.73 31.71
C GLU A 23 5.53 6.33 32.24
N LEU A 24 6.62 5.73 31.77
CA LEU A 24 7.04 4.38 32.13
C LEU A 24 8.21 4.42 33.12
N ALA A 25 8.00 3.86 34.30
CA ALA A 25 9.03 3.76 35.32
C ALA A 25 9.86 2.47 35.14
N PRO A 26 11.15 2.48 35.53
CA PRO A 26 11.96 1.27 35.55
C PRO A 26 11.32 0.15 36.39
N GLY A 27 11.30 -1.07 35.85
CA GLY A 27 10.71 -2.24 36.51
C GLY A 27 9.18 -2.35 36.40
N GLN A 28 8.51 -1.39 35.77
CA GLN A 28 7.09 -1.47 35.49
C GLN A 28 6.80 -2.51 34.40
N GLN A 29 5.90 -3.44 34.68
CA GLN A 29 5.43 -4.41 33.70
C GLN A 29 4.43 -3.73 32.75
N VAL A 30 4.60 -3.95 31.44
CA VAL A 30 3.75 -3.41 30.39
C VAL A 30 3.49 -4.46 29.32
N ASP A 31 2.31 -4.40 28.70
CA ASP A 31 1.98 -5.15 27.50
C ASP A 31 2.21 -4.29 26.26
N VAL A 32 2.89 -4.85 25.25
CA VAL A 32 3.19 -4.16 24.00
C VAL A 32 2.32 -4.73 22.89
N VAL A 33 1.52 -3.86 22.26
CA VAL A 33 0.70 -4.21 21.09
C VAL A 33 1.27 -3.49 19.88
N VAL A 34 1.68 -4.25 18.86
CA VAL A 34 2.22 -3.72 17.61
C VAL A 34 1.16 -3.84 16.51
N LEU A 35 0.81 -2.70 15.93
CA LEU A 35 -0.03 -2.63 14.73
C LEU A 35 0.88 -2.20 13.58
N HIS A 36 0.96 -3.01 12.54
CA HIS A 36 1.64 -2.65 11.30
C HIS A 36 0.63 -2.66 10.17
N GLU A 37 0.68 -1.64 9.33
CA GLU A 37 0.03 -1.71 8.04
C GLU A 37 0.89 -2.65 7.20
N SER A 38 0.32 -3.77 6.74
CA SER A 38 0.91 -4.44 5.58
C SER A 38 0.98 -3.38 4.50
N ALA A 39 2.16 -3.17 3.92
CA ALA A 39 2.25 -2.41 2.68
C ALA A 39 1.17 -3.00 1.78
N ALA A 40 0.24 -2.16 1.32
CA ALA A 40 -0.75 -2.63 0.37
C ALA A 40 0.05 -3.30 -0.75
N GLU A 41 -0.06 -4.64 -0.85
CA GLU A 41 0.40 -5.31 -2.04
C GLU A 41 -0.31 -4.57 -3.16
N GLY A 42 0.47 -3.91 -4.02
CA GLY A 42 -0.11 -3.27 -5.20
C GLY A 42 -1.01 -4.30 -5.87
N PRO A 43 -2.14 -3.87 -6.46
CA PRO A 43 -3.12 -4.80 -6.99
C PRO A 43 -2.42 -5.85 -7.86
N ASP A 44 -2.68 -7.12 -7.57
CA ASP A 44 -2.08 -8.22 -8.32
C ASP A 44 -2.42 -8.00 -9.80
N ILE A 45 -1.40 -7.99 -10.66
CA ILE A 45 -1.57 -7.81 -12.11
C ILE A 45 -2.62 -8.80 -12.63
N MET A 46 -2.68 -10.02 -12.08
CA MET A 46 -3.69 -11.00 -12.43
C MET A 46 -5.09 -10.59 -11.99
N GLU A 47 -5.26 -9.98 -10.82
CA GLU A 47 -6.56 -9.44 -10.39
C GLU A 47 -7.03 -8.28 -11.27
N ILE A 48 -6.12 -7.38 -11.67
CA ILE A 48 -6.44 -6.27 -12.58
C ILE A 48 -6.90 -6.80 -13.95
N LEU A 49 -6.20 -7.78 -14.51
CA LEU A 49 -6.56 -8.38 -15.79
C LEU A 49 -7.87 -9.18 -15.71
N ASN A 50 -8.16 -9.77 -14.56
CA ASN A 50 -9.37 -10.56 -14.28
C ASN A 50 -10.57 -9.72 -13.81
N GLY A 51 -10.42 -8.41 -13.57
CA GLY A 51 -11.45 -7.49 -13.06
C GLY A 51 -12.72 -7.34 -13.91
N GLY A 52 -12.89 -8.11 -14.97
CA GLY A 52 -14.05 -8.10 -15.86
C GLY A 52 -14.00 -6.98 -16.90
N PRO A 53 -14.87 -7.05 -17.92
CA PRO A 53 -14.89 -6.10 -19.04
C PRO A 53 -15.11 -4.65 -18.59
N ASP A 54 -15.90 -4.41 -17.54
CA ASP A 54 -16.24 -3.06 -17.06
C ASP A 54 -15.04 -2.28 -16.45
N GLN A 55 -13.92 -2.96 -16.19
CA GLN A 55 -12.70 -2.34 -15.66
C GLN A 55 -11.65 -2.08 -16.75
N ARG A 56 -11.93 -2.44 -18.01
CA ARG A 56 -11.02 -2.23 -19.13
C ARG A 56 -11.39 -0.97 -19.90
N LEU A 57 -10.39 -0.16 -20.21
CA LEU A 57 -10.58 1.03 -21.07
C LEU A 57 -10.96 0.64 -22.51
N PHE A 58 -10.46 -0.52 -22.97
CA PHE A 58 -10.76 -1.08 -24.28
C PHE A 58 -11.27 -2.52 -24.10
N GLN A 59 -12.35 -2.85 -24.80
CA GLN A 59 -13.01 -4.15 -24.73
C GLN A 59 -12.42 -5.15 -25.72
N THR A 60 -11.86 -4.64 -26.82
CA THR A 60 -11.30 -5.46 -27.89
C THR A 60 -9.88 -5.03 -28.26
N ALA A 61 -9.11 -5.97 -28.84
CA ALA A 61 -7.78 -5.67 -29.36
C ALA A 61 -7.81 -4.70 -30.56
N GLU A 62 -8.95 -4.64 -31.26
CA GLU A 62 -9.14 -3.75 -32.42
C GLU A 62 -9.31 -2.30 -31.97
N GLU A 63 -10.07 -2.05 -30.90
CA GLU A 63 -10.18 -0.72 -30.27
C GLU A 63 -8.81 -0.20 -29.79
N VAL A 64 -7.99 -1.07 -29.20
CA VAL A 64 -6.62 -0.71 -28.79
C VAL A 64 -5.80 -0.29 -30.01
N ARG A 65 -5.90 -1.04 -31.12
CA ARG A 65 -5.14 -0.75 -32.33
C ARG A 65 -5.57 0.58 -32.96
N GLU A 66 -6.87 0.82 -33.07
CA GLU A 66 -7.41 2.07 -33.61
C GLU A 66 -6.97 3.29 -32.78
N TYR A 67 -6.99 3.18 -31.45
CA TYR A 67 -6.51 4.24 -30.56
C TYR A 67 -5.02 4.54 -30.78
N LEU A 68 -4.17 3.51 -30.84
CA LEU A 68 -2.73 3.68 -31.02
C LEU A 68 -2.38 4.29 -32.39
N ASP A 69 -3.08 3.88 -33.44
CA ASP A 69 -2.88 4.42 -34.79
C ASP A 69 -3.28 5.91 -34.84
N HIS A 70 -4.39 6.28 -34.20
CA HIS A 70 -4.81 7.68 -34.07
C HIS A 70 -3.83 8.52 -33.24
N GLU A 71 -3.39 8.01 -32.09
CA GLU A 71 -2.41 8.69 -31.23
C GLU A 71 -1.10 8.94 -31.99
N LYS A 72 -0.58 7.93 -32.69
CA LYS A 72 0.62 8.07 -33.51
C LYS A 72 0.48 9.11 -34.60
N ALA A 73 -0.64 9.09 -35.35
CA ALA A 73 -0.90 10.07 -36.40
C ALA A 73 -0.97 11.50 -35.86
N SER A 74 -1.42 11.68 -34.61
CA SER A 74 -1.51 13.00 -33.99
C SER A 74 -0.16 13.63 -33.63
N TRP A 75 0.91 12.82 -33.57
CA TRP A 75 2.28 13.28 -33.24
C TRP A 75 3.11 13.63 -34.48
N ASP A 76 2.68 13.16 -35.65
CA ASP A 76 3.30 13.44 -36.95
C ASP A 76 2.74 14.72 -37.63
N LEU A 77 1.92 15.50 -36.90
CA LEU A 77 1.40 16.83 -37.29
C LEU A 77 2.32 17.98 -36.84
#